data_AF-A0A4Q6BX28-F1
#
_entry.id   AF-A0A4Q6BX28-F1
#
_cell.length_a   1.000
_cell.length_b   1.000
_cell.length_c   1.000
_cell.angle_alpha   90.00
_cell.angle_beta   90.00
_cell.angle_gamma   90.00
#
_symmetry.space_group_name_H-M   'P 1'
#
loop_
_entity.id
_entity.type
_entity.pdbx_description
1 polymer ?
#
loop_
_entity_poly.entity_id
_entity_poly.type
_entity_poly.pdbx_seq_one_letter_code
_entity_poly.pdbx_strand_id
1 'polypeptide(L)' 'MSLTPESILRRPILLTEKSARQKSQKQVVFEVAPTANKVQIKHAIELL' A
#
# COMPACT_ATOMS: atom_id res chain seq x y z
N MET A 1 -19.52 6.80 0.37
CA MET A 1 -18.32 7.65 0.44
C MET A 1 -17.30 7.10 -0.52
N SER A 2 -16.84 7.92 -1.47
CA SER A 2 -15.74 7.57 -2.38
C SER A 2 -14.45 7.50 -1.57
N LEU A 3 -13.77 6.36 -1.59
CA LEU A 3 -12.45 6.22 -0.99
C LEU A 3 -11.44 6.92 -1.90
N THR A 4 -10.72 7.91 -1.38
CA THR A 4 -9.62 8.56 -2.11
C THR A 4 -8.35 7.69 -2.02
N PRO A 5 -7.40 7.79 -2.96
CA PRO A 5 -6.15 7.03 -2.92
C PRO A 5 -5.38 7.17 -1.59
N GLU A 6 -5.37 8.37 -1.01
CA GLU A 6 -4.73 8.69 0.28
C GLU A 6 -5.45 8.04 1.46
N SER A 7 -6.77 7.85 1.36
CA SER A 7 -7.54 7.11 2.38
C SER A 7 -7.31 5.60 2.30
N ILE A 8 -6.96 5.08 1.12
CA ILE A 8 -6.71 3.66 0.86
C ILE A 8 -5.30 3.27 1.33
N LEU A 9 -4.28 4.06 0.97
CA LEU A 9 -2.87 3.80 1.29
C LEU A 9 -2.45 4.63 2.52
N ARG A 10 -2.51 4.04 3.72
CA ARG A 10 -2.33 4.77 4.98
C ARG A 10 -0.88 5.15 5.26
N ARG A 11 0.02 4.16 5.22
CA ARG A 11 1.47 4.38 5.44
C ARG A 11 2.32 3.26 4.83
N PRO A 12 3.53 3.55 4.36
CA PRO A 12 4.47 2.52 3.95
C PRO A 12 5.08 1.83 5.18
N ILE A 13 5.29 0.51 5.09
CA ILE A 13 6.03 -0.25 6.09
C ILE A 13 7.46 -0.41 5.57
N LEU A 14 8.38 0.43 6.07
CA LEU A 14 9.75 0.53 5.56
C LEU A 14 10.79 -0.14 6.47
N LEU A 15 10.62 -0.03 7.79
CA LEU A 15 11.68 -0.26 8.79
C LEU A 15 11.56 -1.61 9.51
N THR A 16 11.12 -2.66 8.81
CA THR A 16 11.13 -4.03 9.33
C THR A 16 12.08 -4.90 8.51
N GLU A 17 12.65 -5.94 9.11
CA GLU A 17 13.52 -6.89 8.41
C GLU A 17 12.81 -7.47 7.17
N LYS A 18 11.54 -7.88 7.33
CA LYS A 18 10.73 -8.42 6.26
C LYS A 18 10.50 -7.41 5.13
N SER A 19 10.14 -6.16 5.47
CA SER A 19 9.91 -5.13 4.44
C SER A 19 11.17 -4.77 3.70
N ALA A 20 12.33 -4.73 4.38
CA ALA A 20 13.62 -4.51 3.75
C ALA A 20 13.96 -5.64 2.76
N ARG A 21 13.70 -6.90 3.14
CA ARG A 21 13.87 -8.07 2.25
C ARG A 21 12.94 -8.05 1.04
N GLN A 22 11.70 -7.59 1.20
CA GLN A 22 10.77 -7.45 0.07
C GLN A 22 11.22 -6.32 -0.87
N LYS A 23 11.73 -5.21 -0.30
CA LYS A 23 12.24 -4.08 -1.09
C LYS A 23 13.41 -4.47 -2.00
N SER A 24 14.32 -5.35 -1.54
CA SER A 24 15.41 -5.85 -2.39
C SER A 24 14.90 -6.69 -3.58
N GLN A 25 13.68 -7.23 -3.48
CA GLN A 25 12.97 -7.93 -4.56
C GLN A 25 12.05 -7.03 -5.38
N LYS A 26 12.19 -5.69 -5.29
CA LYS A 26 11.31 -4.70 -5.93
C LYS A 26 9.84 -4.79 -5.48
N GLN A 27 9.60 -5.30 -4.27
CA GLN A 27 8.28 -5.35 -3.66
C GLN A 27 8.19 -4.36 -2.49
N VAL A 28 7.07 -3.67 -2.37
CA VAL A 28 6.82 -2.69 -1.31
C VAL A 28 5.60 -3.09 -0.50
N VAL A 29 5.58 -2.70 0.77
CA VAL A 29 4.51 -3.05 1.72
C VAL A 29 3.89 -1.79 2.27
N PHE A 30 2.56 -1.76 2.30
CA PHE A 30 1.78 -0.66 2.84
C PHE A 30 0.78 -1.19 3.87
N GLU A 31 0.51 -0.37 4.88
CA GLU A 31 -0.72 -0.48 5.65
C GLU A 31 -1.84 0.18 4.84
N VAL A 32 -2.96 -0.54 4.69
CA VAL A 32 -4.09 -0.11 3.87
C VAL A 32 -5.38 -0.05 4.68
N ALA A 33 -6.40 0.64 4.16
CA ALA A 33 -7.72 0.64 4.77
C ALA A 33 -8.30 -0.79 4.83
N PRO A 34 -8.83 -1.25 5.98
CA PRO A 34 -9.42 -2.59 6.11
C PRO A 34 -10.59 -2.85 5.16
N THR A 35 -11.27 -1.79 4.73
CA THR A 35 -12.41 -1.82 3.81
C THR A 35 -12.00 -1.77 2.34
N ALA A 36 -10.72 -1.54 2.02
CA ALA A 36 -10.24 -1.44 0.65
C ALA A 36 -9.97 -2.83 0.06
N ASN A 37 -10.45 -3.05 -1.16
CA ASN A 37 -10.18 -4.27 -1.91
C ASN A 37 -8.94 -4.14 -2.80
N LYS A 38 -8.49 -5.26 -3.38
CA LYS A 38 -7.26 -5.33 -4.18
C LYS A 38 -7.30 -4.46 -5.44
N VAL A 39 -8.46 -4.29 -6.07
CA VAL A 39 -8.62 -3.45 -7.28
C VAL A 39 -8.46 -1.98 -6.90
N GLN A 40 -9.10 -1.56 -5.81
CA GLN A 40 -8.96 -0.20 -5.27
C GLN A 40 -7.52 0.13 -4.87
N ILE A 41 -6.82 -0.82 -4.22
CA ILE A 41 -5.41 -0.66 -3.86
C ILE A 41 -4.54 -0.52 -5.12
N LYS A 42 -4.78 -1.35 -6.14
CA LYS A 42 -4.06 -1.24 -7.42
C LYS A 42 -4.24 0.15 -8.04
N HIS A 43 -5.49 0.61 -8.14
CA HIS A 43 -5.79 1.93 -8.70
C HIS A 43 -5.16 3.05 -7.86
N ALA A 44 -5.19 2.94 -6.52
CA ALA A 44 -4.59 3.94 -5.65
C ALA A 44 -3.06 4.03 -5.81
N ILE A 45 -2.37 2.89 -6.01
CA ILE A 45 -0.93 2.87 -6.29
C ILE A 45 -0.62 3.43 -7.68
N GLU A 46 -1.44 3.16 -8.69
CA GLU A 46 -1.22 3.67 -10.06
C GLU A 46 -1.45 5.19 -10.18
N LEU A 47 -2.21 5.78 -9.26
CA LEU A 47 -2.52 7.21 -9.24
C LEU A 47 -1.49 8.07 -8.47
N LEU A 48 -0.63 7.47 -7.64
CA LEU A 48 0.35 8.16 -6.78
C LEU A 48 1.79 7.79 -7.17
#